data_AF-A0AAD7E967-F1
#
_entry.id   AF-A0AAD7E967-F1
#
_cell.length_a   1.000
_cell.length_b   1.000
_cell.length_c   1.000
_cell.angle_alpha   90.00
_cell.angle_beta   90.00
_cell.angle_gamma   90.00
#
_symmetry.space_group_name_H-M   'P 1'
#
loop_
_entity.id
_entity.type
_entity.pdbx_description
1 polymer ?
#
loop_
_entity_poly.entity_id
_entity_poly.type
_entity_poly.pdbx_seq_one_letter_code
_entity_poly.pdbx_strand_id
1 'polypeptide(L)'
;MLEEKIFYGDGRPGESPHNFKKVMQKFMGKGMTDAEKIEALSLGMASGSPADTWFDDPACDAVHKTSWGSMSSAFDTKWPKRAALKRVGQEAIADLLAEKLKAEDIGKRVENGGVEAFSHFVWAHKVARIAGNIPDPSRLFIGVVVEKLPLIMQDLLGPGTVFADWVAFKTVVGDIKHAAIVKAQTKETRLGEMAAAVKSSRNNIMSHAPMQLPTTIHQQHFVPQPFLPYPTFPLPQPQPNYAPPQQLDVGRAAYAQLVSDWHARNGNHRPNELQPYPLTPGTAPLDSNGECFNCTLLGHLTAECTNPAMPPLEKKWHQIAASIRRGTGNVPHQNAPTPVPIQYVANPYNFDPNTAYHYFQQYAPYYHAHGNDEQDQGNGQGSSN
;
A
#
# COMPACT_ATOMS: atom_id res chain seq x y z
N MET A 1 48.23 8.14 -3.22
CA MET A 1 48.58 7.99 -4.64
C MET A 1 47.32 8.28 -5.43
N LEU A 2 47.25 9.43 -6.09
CA LEU A 2 46.13 9.78 -6.96
C LEU A 2 46.29 8.96 -8.23
N GLU A 3 45.26 8.23 -8.66
CA GLU A 3 45.21 7.69 -10.02
C GLU A 3 45.44 8.86 -10.99
N GLU A 4 46.59 8.87 -11.67
CA GLU A 4 46.86 9.77 -12.79
C GLU A 4 45.83 9.46 -13.88
N LYS A 5 44.76 10.25 -13.89
CA LYS A 5 43.64 10.03 -14.79
C LYS A 5 43.97 10.64 -16.14
N ILE A 6 44.79 9.91 -16.89
CA ILE A 6 45.21 10.24 -18.25
C ILE A 6 44.01 10.15 -19.21
N PHE A 7 43.90 11.11 -20.12
CA PHE A 7 42.84 11.20 -21.12
C PHE A 7 43.33 10.80 -22.51
N TYR A 8 42.64 9.88 -23.16
CA TYR A 8 42.96 9.35 -24.48
C TYR A 8 42.08 9.96 -25.58
N GLY A 9 40.83 10.31 -25.28
CA GLY A 9 39.95 10.99 -26.21
C GLY A 9 39.43 10.14 -27.37
N ASP A 10 39.61 8.82 -27.31
CA ASP A 10 39.12 7.82 -28.27
C ASP A 10 37.71 7.30 -27.94
N GLY A 11 37.14 7.75 -26.82
CA GLY A 11 35.78 7.38 -26.41
C GLY A 11 35.67 6.02 -25.71
N ARG A 12 36.80 5.48 -25.23
CA ARG A 12 36.87 4.22 -24.48
C ARG A 12 35.91 4.15 -23.28
N PRO A 13 35.44 2.94 -22.91
CA PRO A 13 34.57 2.76 -21.74
C PRO A 13 35.20 3.32 -20.46
N GLY A 14 34.40 4.01 -19.64
CA GLY A 14 34.84 4.59 -18.36
C GLY A 14 35.55 5.95 -18.46
N GLU A 15 35.89 6.41 -19.66
CA GLU A 15 36.46 7.74 -19.88
C GLU A 15 35.37 8.79 -20.09
N SER A 16 35.49 9.93 -19.40
CA SER A 16 34.58 11.07 -19.55
C SER A 16 35.40 12.35 -19.74
N PRO A 17 35.40 12.95 -20.94
CA PRO A 17 36.15 14.17 -21.25
C PRO A 17 35.86 15.31 -20.28
N HIS A 18 34.59 15.45 -19.88
CA HIS A 18 34.15 16.49 -18.97
C HIS A 18 34.52 16.21 -17.50
N ASN A 19 34.61 14.95 -17.09
CA ASN A 19 35.11 14.61 -15.76
C ASN A 19 36.62 14.85 -15.69
N PHE A 20 37.37 14.47 -16.72
CA PHE A 20 38.79 14.80 -16.85
C PHE A 20 39.02 16.32 -16.76
N LYS A 21 38.33 17.12 -17.58
CA LYS A 21 38.42 18.58 -17.54
C LYS A 21 38.12 19.17 -16.15
N LYS A 22 37.11 18.66 -15.44
CA LYS A 22 36.82 19.09 -14.05
C LYS A 22 37.94 18.73 -13.06
N VAL A 23 38.53 17.55 -13.21
CA VAL A 23 39.67 17.12 -12.39
C VAL A 23 40.85 18.05 -12.66
N MET A 24 41.17 18.33 -13.93
CA MET A 24 42.23 19.27 -14.31
C MET A 24 41.97 20.67 -13.76
N GLN A 25 40.75 21.20 -13.90
CA GLN A 25 40.37 22.50 -13.34
C GLN A 25 40.47 22.56 -11.81
N LYS A 26 40.25 21.44 -11.10
CA LYS A 26 40.44 21.37 -9.64
C LYS A 26 41.92 21.51 -9.25
N PHE A 27 42.83 21.02 -10.09
CA PHE A 27 44.28 21.14 -9.89
C PHE A 27 44.83 22.48 -10.36
N MET A 28 44.18 23.13 -11.32
CA MET A 28 44.53 24.47 -11.78
C MET A 28 44.17 25.51 -10.71
N GLY A 29 45.17 26.03 -10.00
CA GLY A 29 44.98 27.06 -8.99
C GLY A 29 44.56 28.42 -9.58
N LYS A 30 43.97 29.28 -8.75
CA LYS A 30 43.59 30.66 -9.15
C LYS A 30 44.77 31.53 -9.61
N GLY A 31 46.00 31.15 -9.28
CA GLY A 31 47.22 31.88 -9.65
C GLY A 31 47.88 31.41 -10.96
N MET A 32 47.40 30.33 -11.59
CA MET A 32 47.98 29.87 -12.86
C MET A 32 47.58 30.78 -14.01
N THR A 33 48.58 31.10 -14.83
CA THR A 33 48.42 31.74 -16.13
C THR A 33 47.70 30.80 -17.11
N ASP A 34 47.18 31.36 -18.19
CA ASP A 34 46.49 30.55 -19.20
C ASP A 34 47.44 29.62 -19.95
N ALA A 35 48.71 30.03 -20.14
CA ALA A 35 49.75 29.17 -20.72
C ALA A 35 50.00 27.92 -19.85
N GLU A 36 50.16 28.10 -18.53
CA GLU A 36 50.36 26.99 -17.60
C GLU A 36 49.15 26.04 -17.54
N LYS A 37 47.92 26.57 -17.67
CA LYS A 37 46.72 25.72 -17.73
C LYS A 37 46.65 24.91 -19.03
N ILE A 38 47.05 25.51 -20.15
CA ILE A 38 47.11 24.83 -21.45
C ILE A 38 48.17 23.74 -21.42
N GLU A 39 49.34 24.01 -20.84
CA GLU A 39 50.40 23.01 -20.63
C GLU A 39 49.95 21.88 -19.71
N ALA A 40 49.34 22.20 -18.56
CA ALA A 40 48.80 21.20 -17.65
C ALA A 40 47.74 20.30 -18.32
N LEU A 41 46.90 20.86 -19.18
CA LEU A 41 45.94 20.08 -19.96
C LEU A 41 46.65 19.08 -20.89
N SER A 42 47.72 19.49 -21.57
CA SER A 42 48.56 18.62 -22.42
C SER A 42 49.16 17.46 -21.62
N LEU A 43 49.69 17.73 -20.43
CA LEU A 43 50.28 16.72 -19.55
C LEU A 43 49.26 15.67 -19.08
N GLY A 44 47.97 16.02 -19.08
CA GLY A 44 46.89 15.09 -18.77
C GLY A 44 46.46 14.21 -19.95
N MET A 45 47.01 14.41 -21.15
CA MET A 45 46.68 13.61 -22.34
C MET A 45 47.66 12.45 -22.53
N ALA A 46 47.16 11.30 -22.98
CA ALA A 46 48.01 10.14 -23.22
C ALA A 46 48.83 10.33 -24.50
N SER A 47 50.15 10.16 -24.43
CA SER A 47 51.01 10.28 -25.61
C SER A 47 50.55 9.36 -26.74
N GLY A 48 50.47 9.90 -27.96
CA GLY A 48 50.02 9.19 -29.16
C GLY A 48 48.53 8.89 -29.21
N SER A 49 47.74 9.44 -28.28
CA SER A 49 46.29 9.28 -28.28
C SER A 49 45.60 10.28 -29.23
N PRO A 50 44.33 10.05 -29.58
CA PRO A 50 43.53 11.04 -30.32
C PRO A 50 43.43 12.41 -29.64
N ALA A 51 43.49 12.45 -28.30
CA ALA A 51 43.51 13.70 -27.55
C ALA A 51 44.82 14.47 -27.76
N ASP A 52 45.94 13.77 -27.63
CA ASP A 52 47.30 14.29 -27.83
C ASP A 52 47.50 14.76 -29.28
N THR A 53 47.09 13.94 -30.24
CA THR A 53 47.14 14.28 -31.68
C THR A 53 46.28 15.50 -32.01
N TRP A 54 45.11 15.65 -31.36
CA TRP A 54 44.28 16.84 -31.53
C TRP A 54 44.91 18.09 -30.91
N PHE A 55 45.56 17.93 -29.76
CA PHE A 55 46.23 19.03 -29.10
C PHE A 55 47.43 19.52 -29.94
N ASP A 56 48.18 18.61 -30.54
CA ASP A 56 49.33 18.91 -31.40
C ASP A 56 48.98 19.35 -32.82
N ASP A 57 47.70 19.28 -33.20
CA ASP A 57 47.23 19.75 -34.50
C ASP A 57 47.54 21.25 -34.66
N PRO A 58 48.27 21.67 -35.72
CA PRO A 58 48.56 23.08 -35.98
C PRO A 58 47.32 23.97 -36.08
N ALA A 59 46.17 23.40 -36.49
CA ALA A 59 44.90 24.11 -36.52
C ALA A 59 44.35 24.40 -35.10
N CYS A 60 44.69 23.56 -34.11
CA CYS A 60 44.36 23.77 -32.70
C CYS A 60 45.26 24.85 -32.08
N ASP A 61 46.55 24.81 -32.39
CA ASP A 61 47.56 25.73 -31.86
C ASP A 61 47.26 27.20 -32.23
N ALA A 62 47.08 27.48 -33.53
CA ALA A 62 46.93 28.85 -34.05
C ALA A 62 45.66 29.58 -33.55
N VAL A 63 44.64 28.85 -33.10
CA VAL A 63 43.31 29.41 -32.80
C VAL A 63 42.95 29.27 -31.32
N HIS A 64 43.34 28.18 -30.67
CA HIS A 64 42.80 27.79 -29.38
C HIS A 64 43.80 27.83 -28.21
N LYS A 65 45.11 27.79 -28.48
CA LYS A 65 46.17 27.85 -27.43
C LYS A 65 46.52 29.28 -26.95
N THR A 66 45.65 30.25 -27.19
CA THR A 66 45.85 31.66 -26.80
C THR A 66 45.32 32.00 -25.40
N SER A 67 44.29 31.29 -24.95
CA SER A 67 43.69 31.48 -23.62
C SER A 67 43.04 30.20 -23.15
N TRP A 68 42.90 30.06 -21.84
CA TRP A 68 42.23 28.91 -21.25
C TRP A 68 40.75 28.85 -21.68
N GLY A 69 40.12 30.01 -21.85
CA GLY A 69 38.75 30.12 -22.36
C GLY A 69 38.60 29.53 -23.77
N SER A 70 39.47 29.92 -24.70
CA SER A 70 39.45 29.42 -26.08
C SER A 70 39.73 27.91 -26.14
N MET A 71 40.75 27.44 -25.42
CA MET A 71 41.09 26.02 -25.33
C MET A 71 39.94 25.20 -24.71
N SER A 72 39.34 25.71 -23.63
CA SER A 72 38.19 25.09 -22.96
C SER A 72 37.01 24.91 -23.91
N SER A 73 36.69 25.93 -24.73
CA SER A 73 35.61 25.87 -25.72
C SER A 73 35.93 24.93 -26.89
N ALA A 74 37.17 24.92 -27.36
CA ALA A 74 37.62 23.99 -28.40
C ALA A 74 37.53 22.53 -27.92
N PHE A 75 37.93 22.28 -26.68
CA PHE A 75 37.79 20.97 -26.04
C PHE A 75 36.32 20.53 -25.95
N ASP A 76 35.42 21.42 -25.51
CA ASP A 76 33.98 21.10 -25.44
C ASP A 76 33.35 20.87 -26.82
N THR A 77 33.90 21.51 -27.86
CA THR A 77 33.47 21.30 -29.26
C THR A 77 33.95 19.95 -29.79
N LYS A 78 35.21 19.58 -29.53
CA LYS A 78 35.80 18.31 -29.97
C LYS A 78 35.21 17.12 -29.24
N TRP A 79 34.99 17.24 -27.93
CA TRP A 79 34.40 16.21 -27.08
C TRP A 79 33.12 16.73 -26.42
N PRO A 80 32.00 16.78 -27.15
CA PRO A 80 30.75 17.34 -26.65
C PRO A 80 30.28 16.58 -25.41
N LYS A 81 29.63 17.32 -24.51
CA LYS A 81 29.05 16.76 -23.29
C LYS A 81 28.07 15.67 -23.70
N ARG A 82 28.38 14.41 -23.38
CA ARG A 82 27.42 13.32 -23.54
C ARG A 82 26.17 13.71 -22.77
N ALA A 83 25.06 13.89 -23.49
CA ALA A 83 23.78 14.02 -22.84
C ALA A 83 23.62 12.77 -21.98
N ALA A 84 23.42 12.95 -20.67
CA ALA A 84 22.89 11.86 -19.88
C ALA A 84 21.64 11.40 -20.62
N LEU A 85 21.56 10.12 -20.99
CA LEU A 85 20.32 9.55 -21.49
C LEU A 85 19.28 9.84 -20.41
N LYS A 86 18.48 10.89 -20.64
CA LYS A 86 17.24 11.05 -19.92
C LYS A 86 16.45 9.86 -20.42
N ARG A 87 16.25 8.84 -19.59
CA ARG A 87 15.20 7.87 -19.86
C ARG A 87 13.93 8.71 -19.86
N VAL A 88 13.34 8.95 -21.02
CA VAL A 88 12.13 9.79 -21.17
C VAL A 88 11.03 8.92 -21.76
N GLY A 89 9.79 9.17 -21.34
CA GLY A 89 8.63 8.44 -21.86
C GLY A 89 8.50 7.04 -21.26
N GLN A 90 8.20 6.04 -22.10
CA GLN A 90 7.79 4.70 -21.66
C GLN A 90 8.86 3.94 -20.88
N GLU A 91 10.15 4.11 -21.18
CA GLU A 91 11.23 3.42 -20.45
C GLU A 91 11.34 3.91 -18.99
N ALA A 92 11.20 5.21 -18.76
CA ALA A 92 11.20 5.75 -17.39
C ALA A 92 9.94 5.36 -16.62
N ILE A 93 8.79 5.27 -17.30
CA ILE A 93 7.56 4.73 -16.70
C ILE A 93 7.75 3.25 -16.34
N ALA A 94 8.37 2.46 -17.23
CA ALA A 94 8.67 1.06 -16.94
C ALA A 94 9.63 0.92 -15.74
N ASP A 95 10.67 1.75 -15.66
CA ASP A 95 11.58 1.80 -14.51
C ASP A 95 10.86 2.15 -13.22
N LEU A 96 10.00 3.20 -13.25
CA LEU A 96 9.21 3.62 -12.10
C LEU A 96 8.30 2.48 -11.60
N LEU A 97 7.64 1.78 -12.53
CA LEU A 97 6.70 0.72 -12.21
C LEU A 97 7.37 -0.63 -11.88
N ALA A 98 8.62 -0.81 -12.27
CA ALA A 98 9.46 -1.97 -11.93
C ALA A 98 10.11 -1.82 -10.55
N GLU A 99 10.32 -0.58 -10.08
CA GLU A 99 10.87 -0.32 -8.76
C GLU A 99 9.91 -0.81 -7.67
N LYS A 100 10.38 -1.73 -6.83
CA LYS A 100 9.58 -2.35 -5.77
C LYS A 100 10.31 -2.32 -4.44
N LEU A 101 9.59 -1.94 -3.38
CA LEU A 101 10.04 -2.14 -2.01
C LEU A 101 9.62 -3.55 -1.60
N LYS A 102 10.57 -4.42 -1.27
CA LYS A 102 10.24 -5.75 -0.77
C LYS A 102 9.78 -5.68 0.67
N ALA A 103 8.79 -6.49 1.04
CA ALA A 103 8.28 -6.55 2.42
C ALA A 103 9.38 -6.89 3.43
N GLU A 104 10.26 -7.82 3.07
CA GLU A 104 11.41 -8.25 3.88
C GLU A 104 12.45 -7.17 4.10
N ASP A 105 12.49 -6.14 3.25
CA ASP A 105 13.50 -5.09 3.34
C ASP A 105 13.02 -3.88 4.14
N ILE A 106 11.72 -3.75 4.43
CA ILE A 106 11.15 -2.62 5.16
C ILE A 106 11.78 -2.49 6.54
N GLY A 107 12.19 -1.26 6.90
CA GLY A 107 12.75 -0.95 8.21
C GLY A 107 14.21 -1.38 8.41
N LYS A 108 14.86 -2.01 7.41
CA LYS A 108 16.29 -2.29 7.46
C LYS A 108 17.10 -1.01 7.33
N ARG A 109 18.25 -0.96 8.03
CA ARG A 109 19.26 0.08 7.84
C ARG A 109 20.06 -0.22 6.57
N VAL A 110 20.20 0.78 5.73
CA VAL A 110 21.00 0.73 4.50
C VAL A 110 21.87 1.97 4.42
N GLU A 111 23.06 1.82 3.84
CA GLU A 111 23.95 2.95 3.59
C GLU A 111 23.50 3.69 2.32
N ASN A 112 23.32 5.00 2.42
CA ASN A 112 22.99 5.87 1.30
C ASN A 112 23.86 7.12 1.33
N GLY A 113 24.90 7.16 0.48
CA GLY A 113 25.82 8.29 0.41
C GLY A 113 26.66 8.50 1.67
N GLY A 114 27.06 7.41 2.34
CA GLY A 114 27.84 7.45 3.59
C GLY A 114 27.02 7.72 4.85
N VAL A 115 25.69 7.76 4.74
CA VAL A 115 24.77 7.95 5.88
C VAL A 115 23.85 6.74 5.99
N GLU A 116 23.69 6.21 7.20
CA GLU A 116 22.68 5.19 7.48
C GLU A 116 21.28 5.78 7.38
N ALA A 117 20.43 5.15 6.57
CA ALA A 117 19.02 5.48 6.46
C ALA A 117 18.19 4.20 6.42
N PHE A 118 16.88 4.32 6.66
CA PHE A 118 15.99 3.18 6.49
C PHE A 118 15.72 2.90 5.01
N SER A 119 15.59 1.62 4.67
CA SER A 119 15.35 1.15 3.30
C SER A 119 14.13 1.78 2.63
N HIS A 120 13.02 1.94 3.36
CA HIS A 120 11.80 2.55 2.85
C HIS A 120 11.97 4.05 2.56
N PHE A 121 12.77 4.75 3.36
CA PHE A 121 13.16 6.14 3.13
C PHE A 121 13.99 6.29 1.85
N VAL A 122 15.04 5.46 1.71
CA VAL A 122 15.93 5.49 0.54
C VAL A 122 15.15 5.14 -0.73
N TRP A 123 14.28 4.14 -0.65
CA TRP A 123 13.41 3.73 -1.75
C TRP A 123 12.44 4.85 -2.15
N ALA A 124 11.75 5.49 -1.20
CA ALA A 124 10.79 6.55 -1.51
C ALA A 124 11.45 7.76 -2.18
N HIS A 125 12.65 8.13 -1.72
CA HIS A 125 13.47 9.16 -2.37
C HIS A 125 13.92 8.78 -3.78
N LYS A 126 14.31 7.51 -4.00
CA LYS A 126 14.68 7.00 -5.32
C LYS A 126 13.49 7.06 -6.29
N VAL A 127 12.33 6.59 -5.86
CA VAL A 127 11.08 6.60 -6.65
C VAL A 127 10.68 8.03 -7.02
N ALA A 128 10.65 8.95 -6.05
CA ALA A 128 10.32 10.35 -6.32
C ALA A 128 11.30 11.02 -7.28
N ARG A 129 12.60 10.65 -7.21
CA ARG A 129 13.61 11.14 -8.17
C ARG A 129 13.39 10.60 -9.58
N ILE A 130 13.03 9.32 -9.73
CA ILE A 130 12.69 8.74 -11.04
C ILE A 130 11.46 9.44 -11.60
N ALA A 131 10.40 9.56 -10.79
CA ALA A 131 9.14 10.17 -11.19
C ALA A 131 9.27 11.66 -11.54
N GLY A 132 10.15 12.41 -10.88
CA GLY A 132 10.43 13.81 -11.22
C GLY A 132 10.97 14.04 -12.63
N ASN A 133 11.44 12.98 -13.31
CA ASN A 133 11.87 13.05 -14.71
C ASN A 133 10.78 12.63 -15.71
N ILE A 134 9.60 12.25 -15.24
CA ILE A 134 8.49 11.75 -16.05
C ILE A 134 7.38 12.82 -16.09
N PRO A 135 6.93 13.26 -17.28
CA PRO A 135 5.73 14.10 -17.38
C PRO A 135 4.49 13.33 -16.89
N ASP A 136 3.85 13.82 -15.81
CA ASP A 136 2.62 13.24 -15.25
C ASP A 136 1.55 14.32 -15.02
N PRO A 137 0.95 14.87 -16.09
CA PRO A 137 -0.08 15.91 -15.98
C PRO A 137 -1.34 15.42 -15.27
N SER A 138 -1.61 14.10 -15.33
CA SER A 138 -2.81 13.49 -14.76
C SER A 138 -2.60 12.99 -13.31
N ARG A 139 -1.38 13.05 -12.78
CA ARG A 139 -0.99 12.61 -11.43
C ARG A 139 -1.35 11.16 -11.10
N LEU A 140 -1.41 10.30 -12.11
CA LEU A 140 -1.90 8.92 -11.95
C LEU A 140 -0.84 7.99 -11.36
N PHE A 141 0.44 8.30 -11.54
CA PHE A 141 1.51 7.36 -11.19
C PHE A 141 1.69 7.19 -9.69
N ILE A 142 1.37 8.21 -8.88
CA ILE A 142 1.50 8.08 -7.42
C ILE A 142 0.54 7.01 -6.89
N GLY A 143 -0.71 7.01 -7.35
CA GLY A 143 -1.70 5.99 -6.95
C GLY A 143 -1.24 4.58 -7.30
N VAL A 144 -0.73 4.38 -8.52
CA VAL A 144 -0.21 3.08 -8.97
C VAL A 144 1.00 2.62 -8.14
N VAL A 145 1.88 3.54 -7.74
CA VAL A 145 3.03 3.21 -6.89
C VAL A 145 2.59 2.87 -5.46
N VAL A 146 1.60 3.58 -4.91
CA VAL A 146 1.04 3.31 -3.58
C VAL A 146 0.37 1.94 -3.55
N GLU A 147 -0.37 1.57 -4.59
CA GLU A 147 -1.01 0.25 -4.71
C GLU A 147 0.01 -0.91 -4.74
N LYS A 148 1.22 -0.64 -5.25
CA LYS A 148 2.31 -1.63 -5.31
C LYS A 148 3.16 -1.71 -4.05
N LEU A 149 2.92 -0.86 -3.04
CA LEU A 149 3.62 -0.94 -1.76
C LEU A 149 3.27 -2.26 -1.06
N PRO A 150 4.18 -2.82 -0.24
CA PRO A 150 3.82 -3.94 0.63
C PRO A 150 2.66 -3.59 1.56
N LEU A 151 1.81 -4.57 1.88
CA LEU A 151 0.59 -4.38 2.69
C LEU A 151 0.86 -3.70 4.03
N ILE A 152 1.98 -4.02 4.68
CA ILE A 152 2.42 -3.37 5.93
C ILE A 152 2.54 -1.85 5.76
N MET A 153 3.08 -1.39 4.64
CA MET A 153 3.20 0.04 4.36
C MET A 153 1.85 0.65 4.01
N GLN A 154 1.00 -0.07 3.27
CA GLN A 154 -0.36 0.40 2.97
C GLN A 154 -1.21 0.57 4.23
N ASP A 155 -1.15 -0.39 5.16
CA ASP A 155 -1.85 -0.33 6.46
C ASP A 155 -1.35 0.86 7.31
N LEU A 156 -0.03 1.10 7.31
CA LEU A 156 0.57 2.23 8.03
C LEU A 156 0.26 3.60 7.40
N LEU A 157 0.09 3.66 6.08
CA LEU A 157 -0.34 4.86 5.38
C LEU A 157 -1.83 5.15 5.60
N GLY A 158 -2.62 4.10 5.86
CA GLY A 158 -4.06 4.18 5.99
C GLY A 158 -4.80 3.97 4.66
N PRO A 159 -6.02 3.41 4.71
CA PRO A 159 -6.82 3.17 3.52
C PRO A 159 -7.22 4.50 2.85
N GLY A 160 -7.12 4.54 1.52
CA GLY A 160 -7.53 5.71 0.75
C GLY A 160 -6.58 6.91 0.82
N THR A 161 -5.35 6.72 1.34
CA THR A 161 -4.36 7.79 1.37
C THR A 161 -3.99 8.24 -0.04
N VAL A 162 -4.26 9.52 -0.33
CA VAL A 162 -3.94 10.18 -1.59
C VAL A 162 -2.83 11.21 -1.35
N PHE A 163 -1.83 11.22 -2.22
CA PHE A 163 -0.74 12.19 -2.18
C PHE A 163 -0.93 13.24 -3.27
N ALA A 164 -0.80 14.52 -2.89
CA ALA A 164 -0.92 15.62 -3.84
C ALA A 164 0.20 15.64 -4.88
N ASP A 165 1.41 15.24 -4.48
CA ASP A 165 2.61 15.20 -5.30
C ASP A 165 3.66 14.21 -4.76
N TRP A 166 4.76 14.07 -5.50
CA TRP A 166 5.88 13.21 -5.15
C TRP A 166 6.69 13.69 -3.93
N VAL A 167 6.53 14.95 -3.52
CA VAL A 167 7.17 15.50 -2.31
C VAL A 167 6.42 15.01 -1.08
N ALA A 168 5.09 15.14 -1.08
CA ALA A 168 4.23 14.60 -0.03
C ALA A 168 4.42 13.07 0.10
N PHE A 169 4.44 12.35 -1.02
CA PHE A 169 4.68 10.91 -1.04
C PHE A 169 6.01 10.52 -0.35
N LYS A 170 7.14 11.08 -0.79
CA LYS A 170 8.45 10.66 -0.25
C LYS A 170 8.61 11.04 1.22
N THR A 171 8.05 12.18 1.64
CA THR A 171 8.07 12.62 3.03
C THR A 171 7.27 11.66 3.90
N VAL A 172 5.99 11.44 3.59
CA VAL A 172 5.13 10.58 4.41
C VAL A 172 5.65 9.14 4.44
N VAL A 173 6.02 8.56 3.30
CA VAL A 173 6.55 7.19 3.27
C VAL A 173 7.89 7.12 4.02
N GLY A 174 8.78 8.09 3.82
CA GLY A 174 10.09 8.12 4.48
C GLY A 174 10.02 8.33 6.00
N ASP A 175 9.05 9.10 6.47
CA ASP A 175 8.87 9.45 7.88
C ASP A 175 8.08 8.40 8.67
N ILE A 176 7.64 7.30 8.04
CA ILE A 176 7.06 6.16 8.75
C ILE A 176 8.06 5.68 9.80
N LYS A 177 7.65 5.80 11.07
CA LYS A 177 8.48 5.47 12.22
C LYS A 177 8.82 3.98 12.20
N HIS A 178 10.10 3.65 12.39
CA HIS A 178 10.56 2.27 12.52
C HIS A 178 9.77 1.47 13.58
N ALA A 179 9.43 2.09 14.71
CA ALA A 179 8.62 1.44 15.75
C ALA A 179 7.22 1.00 15.25
N ALA A 180 6.60 1.77 14.34
CA ALA A 180 5.32 1.42 13.75
C ALA A 180 5.45 0.23 12.79
N ILE A 181 6.53 0.20 11.99
CA ILE A 181 6.89 -0.93 11.12
C ILE A 181 7.06 -2.22 11.94
N VAL A 182 7.87 -2.17 13.00
CA VAL A 182 8.11 -3.35 13.86
C VAL A 182 6.80 -3.84 14.50
N LYS A 183 5.95 -2.92 14.96
CA LYS A 183 4.65 -3.26 15.53
C LYS A 183 3.75 -3.95 14.50
N ALA A 184 3.71 -3.44 13.27
CA ALA A 184 2.90 -4.00 12.19
C ALA A 184 3.42 -5.39 11.75
N GLN A 185 4.73 -5.55 11.59
CA GLN A 185 5.35 -6.85 11.30
C GLN A 185 5.04 -7.89 12.39
N THR A 186 5.17 -7.49 13.67
CA THR A 186 4.87 -8.37 14.81
C THR A 186 3.40 -8.80 14.83
N LYS A 187 2.48 -7.87 14.54
CA LYS A 187 1.04 -8.17 14.42
C LYS A 187 0.79 -9.19 13.32
N GLU A 188 1.42 -9.03 12.16
CA GLU A 188 1.26 -9.94 11.04
C GLU A 188 1.82 -11.33 11.32
N THR A 189 3.00 -11.43 11.95
CA THR A 189 3.55 -12.71 12.40
C THR A 189 2.59 -13.44 13.35
N ARG A 190 2.05 -12.74 14.36
CA ARG A 190 1.09 -13.33 15.31
C ARG A 190 -0.19 -13.80 14.62
N LEU A 191 -0.73 -13.02 13.69
CA LEU A 191 -1.91 -13.43 12.92
C LEU A 191 -1.63 -14.67 12.06
N GLY A 192 -0.44 -14.77 11.46
CA GLY A 192 0.01 -15.95 10.73
C GLY A 192 0.13 -17.19 11.62
N GLU A 193 0.71 -17.05 12.82
CA GLU A 193 0.81 -18.12 13.82
C GLU A 193 -0.57 -18.59 14.27
N MET A 194 -1.49 -17.66 14.57
CA MET A 194 -2.87 -17.99 14.94
C MET A 194 -3.63 -18.69 13.82
N ALA A 195 -3.48 -18.24 12.57
CA ALA A 195 -4.10 -18.89 11.42
C ALA A 195 -3.55 -20.31 11.20
N ALA A 196 -2.25 -20.51 11.38
CA ALA A 196 -1.61 -21.83 11.31
C ALA A 196 -2.11 -22.76 12.43
N ALA A 197 -2.24 -22.24 13.66
CA ALA A 197 -2.79 -22.98 14.79
C ALA A 197 -4.24 -23.42 14.54
N VAL A 198 -5.11 -22.52 14.06
CA VAL A 198 -6.50 -22.84 13.70
C VAL A 198 -6.56 -23.90 12.59
N LYS A 199 -5.71 -23.79 11.57
CA LYS A 199 -5.63 -24.80 10.50
C LYS A 199 -5.19 -26.17 11.04
N SER A 200 -4.22 -26.19 11.95
CA SER A 200 -3.75 -27.41 12.60
C SER A 200 -4.84 -28.04 13.49
N SER A 201 -5.58 -27.24 14.26
CA SER A 201 -6.70 -27.70 15.08
C SER A 201 -7.82 -28.29 14.22
N ARG A 202 -8.16 -27.65 13.09
CA ARG A 202 -9.17 -28.15 12.16
C ARG A 202 -8.78 -29.50 11.56
N ASN A 203 -7.51 -29.68 11.18
CA ASN A 203 -7.03 -30.94 10.63
C ASN A 203 -7.04 -32.07 11.68
N ASN A 204 -6.74 -31.78 12.95
CA ASN A 204 -6.84 -32.76 14.03
C ASN A 204 -8.29 -33.19 14.29
N ILE A 205 -9.25 -32.27 14.28
CA ILE A 205 -10.67 -32.58 14.50
C ILE A 205 -11.25 -33.44 13.36
N MET A 206 -10.83 -33.24 12.11
CA MET A 206 -11.24 -34.08 10.99
C MET A 206 -10.55 -35.46 10.93
N SER A 207 -9.48 -35.67 11.71
CA SER A 207 -8.72 -36.93 11.74
C SER A 207 -9.16 -37.88 12.86
N HIS A 208 -10.09 -37.45 13.73
CA HIS A 208 -10.75 -38.35 14.68
C HIS A 208 -12.02 -38.91 14.04
N ALA A 209 -12.00 -40.24 13.82
CA ALA A 209 -13.15 -41.03 13.39
C ALA A 209 -14.37 -40.75 14.29
N PRO A 210 -15.61 -40.89 13.77
CA PRO A 210 -16.81 -40.62 14.55
C PRO A 210 -16.78 -41.46 15.83
N MET A 211 -16.80 -40.79 16.98
CA MET A 211 -16.99 -41.44 18.27
C MET A 211 -18.26 -42.28 18.18
N GLN A 212 -18.09 -43.60 18.18
CA GLN A 212 -19.22 -44.52 18.31
C GLN A 212 -19.82 -44.28 19.70
N LEU A 213 -21.03 -43.72 19.72
CA LEU A 213 -21.86 -43.68 20.90
C LEU A 213 -22.06 -45.13 21.40
N PRO A 214 -21.72 -45.47 22.65
CA PRO A 214 -22.04 -46.78 23.18
C PRO A 214 -23.55 -46.83 23.44
N THR A 215 -24.29 -47.46 22.53
CA THR A 215 -25.67 -47.88 22.76
C THR A 215 -25.64 -49.02 23.78
N THR A 216 -25.77 -48.70 25.06
CA THR A 216 -26.16 -49.68 26.08
C THR A 216 -27.44 -49.21 26.73
N ILE A 217 -28.55 -49.74 26.23
CA ILE A 217 -29.87 -49.62 26.83
C ILE A 217 -29.85 -50.50 28.09
N HIS A 218 -29.65 -49.89 29.24
CA HIS A 218 -29.95 -50.50 30.53
C HIS A 218 -31.30 -49.92 30.99
N GLN A 219 -32.36 -50.73 30.93
CA GLN A 219 -33.66 -50.39 31.47
C GLN A 219 -33.53 -50.23 32.99
N GLN A 220 -33.45 -49.00 33.46
CA GLN A 220 -33.76 -48.68 34.85
C GLN A 220 -35.18 -48.13 34.93
N HIS A 221 -35.99 -48.81 35.74
CA HIS A 221 -37.36 -48.46 36.05
C HIS A 221 -37.37 -47.10 36.77
N PHE A 222 -37.77 -46.05 36.07
CA PHE A 222 -38.04 -44.75 36.67
C PHE A 222 -39.45 -44.73 37.23
N VAL A 223 -39.55 -44.52 38.54
CA VAL A 223 -40.78 -44.19 39.25
C VAL A 223 -41.13 -42.73 38.94
N PRO A 224 -42.37 -42.38 38.56
CA PRO A 224 -42.73 -41.01 38.26
C PRO A 224 -42.83 -40.17 39.54
N GLN A 225 -42.02 -39.12 39.63
CA GLN A 225 -42.17 -38.03 40.60
C GLN A 225 -43.16 -36.98 40.05
N PRO A 226 -43.95 -36.31 40.91
CA PRO A 226 -44.87 -35.27 40.49
C PRO A 226 -44.12 -33.99 40.07
N PHE A 227 -44.55 -33.43 38.93
CA PHE A 227 -44.05 -32.17 38.39
C PHE A 227 -44.33 -30.99 39.34
N LEU A 228 -43.28 -30.25 39.68
CA LEU A 228 -43.41 -28.87 40.16
C LEU A 228 -43.49 -27.91 38.96
N PRO A 229 -44.28 -26.82 39.06
CA PRO A 229 -44.40 -25.85 37.98
C PRO A 229 -43.14 -24.99 37.87
N TYR A 230 -42.53 -24.95 36.69
CA TYR A 230 -41.45 -24.01 36.38
C TYR A 230 -42.02 -22.59 36.15
N PRO A 231 -41.36 -21.54 36.63
CA PRO A 231 -41.72 -20.16 36.31
C PRO A 231 -41.41 -19.86 34.83
N THR A 232 -42.40 -19.34 34.13
CA THR A 232 -42.28 -18.78 32.79
C THR A 232 -41.43 -17.51 32.83
N PHE A 233 -40.22 -17.55 32.25
CA PHE A 233 -39.49 -16.34 31.91
C PHE A 233 -40.08 -15.75 30.62
N PRO A 234 -40.40 -14.44 30.56
CA PRO A 234 -40.85 -13.81 29.34
C PRO A 234 -39.68 -13.73 28.34
N LEU A 235 -39.95 -14.20 27.11
CA LEU A 235 -39.08 -13.95 25.96
C LEU A 235 -38.96 -12.43 25.72
N PRO A 236 -37.74 -11.89 25.46
CA PRO A 236 -37.61 -10.51 25.05
C PRO A 236 -38.30 -10.30 23.70
N GLN A 237 -39.17 -9.29 23.63
CA GLN A 237 -39.77 -8.85 22.37
C GLN A 237 -38.68 -8.41 21.38
N PRO A 238 -38.87 -8.64 20.06
CA PRO A 238 -37.95 -8.16 19.03
C PRO A 238 -37.91 -6.62 19.06
N GLN A 239 -36.74 -6.06 19.37
CA GLN A 239 -36.50 -4.63 19.31
C GLN A 239 -36.67 -4.14 17.86
N PRO A 240 -37.35 -3.00 17.62
CA PRO A 240 -37.45 -2.42 16.28
C PRO A 240 -36.07 -2.02 15.78
N ASN A 241 -35.80 -2.42 14.54
CA ASN A 241 -34.58 -2.19 13.79
C ASN A 241 -34.25 -0.68 13.76
N TYR A 242 -33.26 -0.23 14.54
CA TYR A 242 -32.75 1.13 14.49
C TYR A 242 -31.90 1.30 13.23
N ALA A 243 -32.47 1.90 12.19
CA ALA A 243 -31.69 2.51 11.12
C ALA A 243 -31.11 3.85 11.61
N PRO A 244 -29.80 4.12 11.50
CA PRO A 244 -29.26 5.46 11.72
C PRO A 244 -29.77 6.42 10.63
N PRO A 245 -30.49 7.50 10.99
CA PRO A 245 -30.96 8.48 10.03
C PRO A 245 -29.84 9.49 9.82
N GLN A 246 -29.13 9.42 8.66
CA GLN A 246 -28.47 10.53 7.93
C GLN A 246 -27.40 10.08 6.91
N GLN A 247 -27.00 8.80 6.85
CA GLN A 247 -26.10 8.28 5.80
C GLN A 247 -26.78 7.91 4.46
N LEU A 248 -28.09 8.16 4.36
CA LEU A 248 -28.93 7.60 3.30
C LEU A 248 -29.00 8.45 2.01
N ASP A 249 -28.72 9.75 2.02
CA ASP A 249 -28.95 10.60 0.82
C ASP A 249 -27.75 10.68 -0.14
N VAL A 250 -26.53 10.80 0.39
CA VAL A 250 -25.31 10.91 -0.45
C VAL A 250 -25.01 9.58 -1.17
N GLY A 251 -25.20 8.45 -0.48
CA GLY A 251 -25.03 7.12 -1.07
C GLY A 251 -26.02 6.84 -2.20
N ARG A 252 -27.27 7.30 -2.07
CA ARG A 252 -28.30 7.15 -3.10
C ARG A 252 -27.99 7.92 -4.37
N ALA A 253 -27.48 9.15 -4.26
CA ALA A 253 -27.09 9.94 -5.42
C ALA A 253 -25.90 9.32 -6.17
N ALA A 254 -24.88 8.86 -5.44
CA ALA A 254 -23.74 8.16 -6.02
C ALA A 254 -24.16 6.85 -6.70
N TYR A 255 -25.05 6.07 -6.07
CA TYR A 255 -25.62 4.86 -6.68
C TYR A 255 -26.40 5.16 -7.96
N ALA A 256 -27.25 6.18 -7.95
CA ALA A 256 -28.00 6.58 -9.14
C ALA A 256 -27.07 6.95 -10.31
N GLN A 257 -25.95 7.64 -10.03
CA GLN A 257 -24.94 7.94 -11.03
C GLN A 257 -24.25 6.67 -11.56
N LEU A 258 -23.85 5.75 -10.68
CA LEU A 258 -23.22 4.49 -11.08
C LEU A 258 -24.14 3.63 -11.94
N VAL A 259 -25.44 3.58 -11.62
CA VAL A 259 -26.45 2.89 -12.42
C VAL A 259 -26.59 3.56 -13.80
N SER A 260 -26.64 4.89 -13.85
CA SER A 260 -26.67 5.66 -15.10
C SER A 260 -25.43 5.37 -15.96
N ASP A 261 -24.24 5.42 -15.38
CA ASP A 261 -22.97 5.17 -16.07
C ASP A 261 -22.85 3.71 -16.53
N TRP A 262 -23.42 2.78 -15.78
CA TRP A 262 -23.48 1.38 -16.18
C TRP A 262 -24.40 1.20 -17.39
N HIS A 263 -25.59 1.82 -17.40
CA HIS A 263 -26.50 1.77 -18.54
C HIS A 263 -25.93 2.51 -19.77
N ALA A 264 -25.22 3.62 -19.58
CA ALA A 264 -24.57 4.32 -20.68
C ALA A 264 -23.51 3.45 -21.37
N ARG A 265 -22.75 2.67 -20.59
CA ARG A 265 -21.68 1.78 -21.10
C ARG A 265 -22.19 0.46 -21.65
N ASN A 266 -23.23 -0.10 -21.04
CA ASN A 266 -23.69 -1.46 -21.33
C ASN A 266 -25.06 -1.51 -22.05
N GLY A 267 -25.73 -0.38 -22.27
CA GLY A 267 -27.03 -0.31 -22.93
C GLY A 267 -28.07 -1.23 -22.26
N ASN A 268 -28.71 -2.08 -23.08
CA ASN A 268 -29.71 -3.05 -22.65
C ASN A 268 -29.12 -4.44 -22.31
N HIS A 269 -27.79 -4.57 -22.21
CA HIS A 269 -27.17 -5.84 -21.87
C HIS A 269 -27.53 -6.26 -20.44
N ARG A 270 -27.47 -7.57 -20.17
CA ARG A 270 -27.65 -8.12 -18.83
C ARG A 270 -26.29 -8.17 -18.11
N PRO A 271 -26.25 -7.95 -16.78
CA PRO A 271 -25.04 -8.15 -15.99
C PRO A 271 -24.46 -9.55 -16.19
N ASN A 272 -23.12 -9.63 -16.22
CA ASN A 272 -22.35 -10.86 -16.32
C ASN A 272 -20.98 -10.66 -15.66
N GLU A 273 -20.16 -11.71 -15.65
CA GLU A 273 -18.85 -11.73 -14.98
C GLU A 273 -17.90 -10.61 -15.44
N LEU A 274 -18.06 -10.14 -16.67
CA LEU A 274 -17.25 -9.06 -17.26
C LEU A 274 -17.94 -7.69 -17.15
N GLN A 275 -19.22 -7.66 -16.74
CA GLN A 275 -20.07 -6.48 -16.67
C GLN A 275 -20.82 -6.46 -15.33
N PRO A 276 -20.12 -6.20 -14.20
CA PRO A 276 -20.71 -6.20 -12.87
C PRO A 276 -21.73 -5.06 -12.73
N TYR A 277 -22.86 -5.31 -12.07
CA TYR A 277 -23.88 -4.29 -11.83
C TYR A 277 -23.65 -3.59 -10.48
N PRO A 278 -23.86 -2.25 -10.38
CA PRO A 278 -23.73 -1.53 -9.11
C PRO A 278 -24.66 -2.07 -8.02
N LEU A 279 -24.20 -2.08 -6.76
CA LEU A 279 -24.99 -2.56 -5.62
C LEU A 279 -25.70 -1.40 -4.91
N THR A 280 -26.96 -1.62 -4.52
CA THR A 280 -27.75 -0.66 -3.76
C THR A 280 -27.06 -0.41 -2.41
N PRO A 281 -26.80 0.84 -2.02
CA PRO A 281 -26.17 1.13 -0.73
C PRO A 281 -26.99 0.58 0.44
N GLY A 282 -26.32 -0.08 1.37
CA GLY A 282 -26.94 -0.72 2.54
C GLY A 282 -27.41 -2.16 2.30
N THR A 283 -27.20 -2.72 1.10
CA THR A 283 -27.39 -4.16 0.88
C THR A 283 -26.19 -4.97 1.36
N ALA A 284 -26.41 -6.25 1.63
CA ALA A 284 -25.33 -7.15 2.03
C ALA A 284 -24.28 -7.25 0.90
N PRO A 285 -22.99 -7.46 1.25
CA PRO A 285 -21.96 -7.76 0.27
C PRO A 285 -22.38 -8.92 -0.65
N LEU A 286 -22.04 -8.81 -1.93
CA LEU A 286 -22.09 -9.94 -2.86
C LEU A 286 -21.40 -11.13 -2.20
N ASP A 287 -22.00 -12.31 -2.27
CA ASP A 287 -21.49 -13.55 -1.67
C ASP A 287 -21.80 -13.79 -0.20
N SER A 288 -22.63 -12.95 0.43
CA SER A 288 -23.06 -13.21 1.81
C SER A 288 -23.89 -14.50 1.88
N ASN A 289 -23.56 -15.40 2.81
CA ASN A 289 -24.31 -16.64 2.99
C ASN A 289 -25.62 -16.33 3.71
N GLY A 290 -26.76 -16.75 3.14
CA GLY A 290 -28.09 -16.46 3.70
C GLY A 290 -28.67 -15.09 3.34
N GLU A 291 -28.20 -14.46 2.27
CA GLU A 291 -28.83 -13.25 1.72
C GLU A 291 -30.24 -13.55 1.16
N CYS A 292 -31.20 -12.67 1.43
CA CYS A 292 -32.51 -12.75 0.80
C CYS A 292 -32.42 -12.26 -0.66
N PHE A 293 -32.72 -13.11 -1.65
CA PHE A 293 -32.68 -12.71 -3.07
C PHE A 293 -33.77 -11.70 -3.50
N ASN A 294 -34.60 -11.23 -2.57
CA ASN A 294 -35.57 -10.17 -2.82
C ASN A 294 -35.06 -8.78 -2.42
N CYS A 295 -34.37 -8.67 -1.27
CA CYS A 295 -33.92 -7.39 -0.72
C CYS A 295 -32.45 -7.35 -0.30
N THR A 296 -31.71 -8.45 -0.48
CA THR A 296 -30.27 -8.59 -0.20
C THR A 296 -29.85 -8.28 1.24
N LEU A 297 -30.79 -8.34 2.18
CA LEU A 297 -30.50 -8.32 3.60
C LEU A 297 -30.40 -9.75 4.16
N LEU A 298 -29.64 -9.89 5.24
CA LEU A 298 -29.45 -11.15 5.95
C LEU A 298 -30.57 -11.37 6.99
N GLY A 299 -30.74 -12.62 7.42
CA GLY A 299 -31.57 -12.96 8.59
C GLY A 299 -33.03 -13.28 8.32
N HIS A 300 -33.47 -13.43 7.06
CA HIS A 300 -34.81 -13.90 6.71
C HIS A 300 -34.84 -14.62 5.37
N LEU A 301 -35.86 -15.46 5.15
CA LEU A 301 -36.09 -16.13 3.87
C LEU A 301 -36.87 -15.23 2.90
N THR A 302 -36.76 -15.50 1.60
CA THR A 302 -37.51 -14.77 0.56
C THR A 302 -39.02 -14.76 0.80
N ALA A 303 -39.57 -15.84 1.36
CA ALA A 303 -41.00 -15.96 1.67
C ALA A 303 -41.45 -15.05 2.83
N GLU A 304 -40.52 -14.62 3.67
CA GLU A 304 -40.76 -13.77 4.86
C GLU A 304 -40.33 -12.32 4.60
N CYS A 305 -39.97 -11.98 3.35
CA CYS A 305 -39.43 -10.69 3.00
C CYS A 305 -40.53 -9.62 2.90
N THR A 306 -40.51 -8.66 3.82
CA THR A 306 -41.37 -7.47 3.81
C THR A 306 -40.68 -6.22 3.28
N ASN A 307 -39.38 -6.32 2.95
CA ASN A 307 -38.59 -5.20 2.45
C ASN A 307 -38.88 -4.92 0.96
N PRO A 308 -38.65 -3.68 0.49
CA PRO A 308 -38.75 -3.34 -0.91
C PRO A 308 -37.89 -4.26 -1.78
N ALA A 309 -38.43 -4.66 -2.93
CA ALA A 309 -37.71 -5.48 -3.89
C ALA A 309 -36.54 -4.69 -4.49
N MET A 310 -35.38 -5.34 -4.58
CA MET A 310 -34.20 -4.79 -5.23
C MET A 310 -34.39 -4.66 -6.76
N PRO A 311 -33.62 -3.80 -7.44
CA PRO A 311 -33.66 -3.68 -8.89
C PRO A 311 -33.43 -5.01 -9.61
N PRO A 312 -34.15 -5.33 -10.70
CA PRO A 312 -34.06 -6.62 -11.38
C PRO A 312 -32.66 -7.00 -11.88
N LEU A 313 -31.88 -6.02 -12.34
CA LEU A 313 -30.51 -6.24 -12.84
C LEU A 313 -29.54 -6.54 -11.69
N GLU A 314 -29.70 -5.85 -10.55
CA GLU A 314 -28.93 -6.13 -9.35
C GLU A 314 -29.26 -7.52 -8.80
N LYS A 315 -30.53 -7.91 -8.79
CA LYS A 315 -30.96 -9.28 -8.44
C LYS A 315 -30.26 -10.33 -9.30
N LYS A 316 -30.18 -10.07 -10.61
CA LYS A 316 -29.49 -10.99 -11.53
C LYS A 316 -27.99 -11.07 -11.23
N TRP A 317 -27.38 -9.96 -10.85
CA TRP A 317 -25.98 -9.89 -10.47
C TRP A 317 -25.67 -10.68 -9.19
N HIS A 318 -26.50 -10.58 -8.14
CA HIS A 318 -26.38 -11.43 -6.95
C HIS A 318 -26.52 -12.93 -7.28
N GLN A 319 -27.43 -13.29 -8.20
CA GLN A 319 -27.57 -14.68 -8.66
C GLN A 319 -26.30 -15.19 -9.36
N ILE A 320 -25.67 -14.37 -10.20
CA ILE A 320 -24.43 -14.71 -10.91
C ILE A 320 -23.30 -14.89 -9.90
N ALA A 321 -23.11 -13.94 -8.97
CA ALA A 321 -22.11 -14.04 -7.91
C ALA A 321 -22.30 -15.31 -7.04
N ALA A 322 -23.55 -15.61 -6.66
CA ALA A 322 -23.87 -16.81 -5.92
C ALA A 322 -23.65 -18.11 -6.72
N SER A 323 -23.78 -18.07 -8.05
CA SER A 323 -23.50 -19.20 -8.95
C SER A 323 -22.00 -19.47 -9.07
N ILE A 324 -21.20 -18.41 -9.24
CA ILE A 324 -19.73 -18.48 -9.27
C ILE A 324 -19.22 -19.10 -7.97
N ARG A 325 -19.72 -18.64 -6.82
CA ARG A 325 -19.37 -19.19 -5.50
C ARG A 325 -19.71 -20.67 -5.35
N ARG A 326 -20.84 -21.13 -5.91
CA ARG A 326 -21.32 -22.52 -5.76
C ARG A 326 -20.66 -23.52 -6.72
N GLY A 327 -19.81 -23.07 -7.64
CA GLY A 327 -19.01 -23.95 -8.51
C GLY A 327 -19.82 -24.87 -9.43
N THR A 328 -21.11 -24.59 -9.64
CA THR A 328 -21.99 -25.34 -10.55
C THR A 328 -21.92 -24.73 -11.95
N GLY A 329 -21.20 -25.38 -12.87
CA GLY A 329 -20.66 -24.80 -14.10
C GLY A 329 -21.53 -24.85 -15.37
N ASN A 330 -21.13 -24.04 -16.35
CA ASN A 330 -20.77 -24.46 -17.72
C ASN A 330 -20.34 -23.25 -18.57
N VAL A 331 -19.08 -22.82 -18.50
CA VAL A 331 -18.36 -22.22 -19.64
C VAL A 331 -16.85 -22.49 -19.48
N PRO A 332 -16.14 -23.02 -20.49
CA PRO A 332 -14.68 -23.00 -20.51
C PRO A 332 -14.23 -21.63 -21.02
N HIS A 333 -13.41 -20.89 -20.26
CA HIS A 333 -12.16 -20.29 -20.73
C HIS A 333 -11.56 -19.31 -19.69
N GLN A 334 -10.33 -19.67 -19.30
CA GLN A 334 -9.14 -18.85 -19.06
C GLN A 334 -9.30 -17.31 -19.06
N ASN A 335 -8.79 -16.70 -17.99
CA ASN A 335 -8.49 -15.27 -17.77
C ASN A 335 -9.70 -14.35 -17.50
N ALA A 336 -10.18 -14.33 -16.24
CA ALA A 336 -11.04 -13.27 -15.73
C ALA A 336 -10.42 -12.60 -14.48
N PRO A 337 -10.32 -11.27 -14.42
CA PRO A 337 -9.87 -10.54 -13.23
C PRO A 337 -10.90 -10.64 -12.10
N THR A 338 -10.41 -10.68 -10.86
CA THR A 338 -11.21 -10.74 -9.63
C THR A 338 -12.09 -9.49 -9.48
N PRO A 339 -13.40 -9.63 -9.16
CA PRO A 339 -14.27 -8.49 -8.91
C PRO A 339 -13.82 -7.71 -7.68
N VAL A 340 -13.73 -6.39 -7.82
CA VAL A 340 -13.32 -5.45 -6.77
C VAL A 340 -14.49 -5.28 -5.78
N PRO A 341 -14.31 -5.55 -4.48
CA PRO A 341 -15.30 -5.20 -3.47
C PRO A 341 -15.44 -3.68 -3.43
N ILE A 342 -16.63 -3.15 -3.70
CA ILE A 342 -16.93 -1.73 -3.51
C ILE A 342 -16.99 -1.48 -1.99
N GLN A 343 -15.87 -1.04 -1.42
CA GLN A 343 -15.86 -0.53 -0.05
C GLN A 343 -16.60 0.81 0.00
N TYR A 344 -17.54 0.91 0.94
CA TYR A 344 -18.28 2.13 1.23
C TYR A 344 -17.30 3.24 1.65
N VAL A 345 -17.20 4.30 0.85
CA VAL A 345 -16.58 5.55 1.29
C VAL A 345 -17.60 6.29 2.16
N ALA A 346 -17.44 6.22 3.47
CA ALA A 346 -18.12 7.14 4.38
C ALA A 346 -17.45 8.53 4.26
N ASN A 347 -18.27 9.55 3.98
CA ASN A 347 -17.87 10.96 3.87
C ASN A 347 -17.28 11.49 5.22
N PRO A 348 -16.10 12.14 5.26
CA PRO A 348 -15.36 12.42 6.49
C PRO A 348 -15.70 13.74 7.19
N TYR A 349 -16.98 14.07 7.38
CA TYR A 349 -17.36 15.20 8.23
C TYR A 349 -18.27 14.73 9.37
N ASN A 350 -17.80 15.00 10.59
CA ASN A 350 -18.34 14.63 11.92
C ASN A 350 -18.10 13.19 12.38
N PHE A 351 -16.87 12.91 12.84
CA PHE A 351 -16.67 11.97 13.93
C PHE A 351 -15.81 12.62 15.01
N ASP A 352 -16.46 13.00 16.11
CA ASP A 352 -15.80 13.37 17.37
C ASP A 352 -15.28 12.07 18.03
N PRO A 353 -13.98 11.92 18.32
CA PRO A 353 -13.44 10.67 18.87
C PRO A 353 -13.87 10.34 20.31
N ASN A 354 -14.57 11.23 21.03
CA ASN A 354 -14.78 11.08 22.47
C ASN A 354 -16.09 10.39 22.92
N THR A 355 -16.97 9.94 22.03
CA THR A 355 -18.24 9.30 22.43
C THR A 355 -18.22 7.76 22.50
N ALA A 356 -17.13 7.09 22.10
CA ALA A 356 -17.11 5.63 22.00
C ALA A 356 -16.58 4.88 23.25
N TYR A 357 -16.12 5.56 24.30
CA TYR A 357 -15.48 4.90 25.45
C TYR A 357 -16.30 4.82 26.75
N HIS A 358 -17.53 5.35 26.80
CA HIS A 358 -18.31 5.40 28.05
C HIS A 358 -19.46 4.39 28.20
N TYR A 359 -19.65 3.45 27.27
CA TYR A 359 -20.84 2.57 27.29
C TYR A 359 -20.62 1.11 27.71
N PHE A 360 -19.45 0.76 28.27
CA PHE A 360 -19.15 -0.64 28.67
C PHE A 360 -18.78 -0.82 30.17
N GLN A 361 -19.24 0.07 31.06
CA GLN A 361 -19.07 -0.11 32.52
C GLN A 361 -20.32 0.19 33.37
N GLN A 362 -21.52 0.03 32.82
CA GLN A 362 -22.74 -0.04 33.64
C GLN A 362 -23.41 -1.39 33.36
N TYR A 363 -23.84 -2.08 34.40
CA TYR A 363 -24.37 -3.46 34.46
C TYR A 363 -23.35 -4.58 34.72
N ALA A 364 -22.75 -4.57 35.93
CA ALA A 364 -22.43 -5.79 36.65
C ALA A 364 -23.23 -5.81 37.97
N PRO A 365 -24.06 -6.83 38.25
CA PRO A 365 -24.78 -6.90 39.52
C PRO A 365 -23.88 -7.42 40.66
N TYR A 366 -24.11 -6.81 41.81
CA TYR A 366 -23.61 -7.11 43.15
C TYR A 366 -23.55 -8.61 43.49
N TYR A 367 -22.42 -9.06 44.05
CA TYR A 367 -22.39 -10.07 45.11
C TYR A 367 -21.45 -9.60 46.21
N HIS A 368 -22.02 -9.43 47.41
CA HIS A 368 -21.31 -9.29 48.68
C HIS A 368 -20.76 -10.64 49.13
N ALA A 369 -19.50 -10.69 49.58
CA ALA A 369 -19.09 -11.52 50.71
C ALA A 369 -17.78 -11.00 51.34
N HIS A 370 -17.93 -10.59 52.60
CA HIS A 370 -16.99 -10.36 53.70
C HIS A 370 -15.53 -10.83 53.60
N GLY A 371 -14.63 -10.00 54.14
CA GLY A 371 -13.90 -10.36 55.36
C GLY A 371 -12.37 -10.27 55.34
N ASN A 372 -11.87 -9.34 56.17
CA ASN A 372 -10.60 -9.34 56.93
C ASN A 372 -9.37 -8.79 56.19
N ASP A 373 -8.90 -7.59 56.58
CA ASP A 373 -7.84 -7.33 57.60
C ASP A 373 -6.45 -7.57 56.95
N GLU A 374 -5.44 -6.71 56.99
CA GLU A 374 -4.98 -5.72 57.96
C GLU A 374 -3.78 -4.99 57.33
N GLN A 375 -3.56 -3.72 57.71
CA GLN A 375 -2.25 -3.05 57.89
C GLN A 375 -1.35 -2.86 56.62
N ASP A 376 -0.60 -1.79 56.41
CA ASP A 376 -0.19 -0.70 57.28
C ASP A 376 0.24 0.52 56.43
N GLN A 377 0.42 1.62 57.14
CA GLN A 377 0.54 3.01 56.74
C GLN A 377 1.90 3.38 56.12
N GLY A 378 1.98 4.54 55.45
CA GLY A 378 3.28 5.09 55.06
C GLY A 378 3.33 6.39 54.25
N ASN A 379 2.91 7.50 54.87
CA ASN A 379 3.45 8.87 54.75
C ASN A 379 3.36 9.66 53.42
N GLY A 380 2.39 10.59 53.37
CA GLY A 380 2.58 11.94 53.92
C GLY A 380 3.58 12.88 53.21
N GLN A 381 3.05 13.74 52.34
CA GLN A 381 3.67 15.00 51.87
C GLN A 381 3.74 16.06 52.98
N GLY A 382 4.63 17.05 52.82
CA GLY A 382 4.41 18.38 53.40
C GLY A 382 5.64 19.25 53.56
N SER A 383 5.82 20.22 52.65
CA SER A 383 6.68 21.39 52.83
C SER A 383 6.25 22.25 54.03
N SER A 384 7.20 22.95 54.67
CA SER A 384 7.20 24.40 54.92
C SER A 384 8.19 24.76 56.05
N ASN A 385 9.31 25.39 55.66
CA ASN A 385 9.97 26.58 56.24
C ASN A 385 11.47 26.59 55.92
#